data_AF-A0A9D7AS74-F1
#
_entry.id   AF-A0A9D7AS74-F1
#
_cell.length_a   1.000
_cell.length_b   1.000
_cell.length_c   1.000
_cell.angle_alpha   90.00
_cell.angle_beta   90.00
_cell.angle_gamma   90.00
#
_symmetry.space_group_name_H-M   'P 1'
#
loop_
_entity.id
_entity.type
_entity.pdbx_description
1 polymer ?
#
loop_
_entity_poly.entity_id
_entity_poly.type
_entity_poly.pdbx_seq_one_letter_code
_entity_poly.pdbx_strand_id
1 'polypeptide(L)'
;MTQFNPMFALAPSSTAPPRRSARWHRPAPHNKSQLYEALKAAFTGTELEEGLRRNWFDEFKPTYCTNAFNCGERFYLLQSDGSVYSCVRGQGIEAFRYGNVFEDPMLDILDNGARKIRLIHQQHGFDGACQSCSHLSACHTGCPVVKYQNQNGRSYTCGLQKAIYADNPKSYPAERPTVQRDYAVRYAQDAPPDWPFATKAPLAPAKSASAAQSDLGEEKNRLQAMIAADPALQDLFSDSLSSELTGEQLPWARNCSTAPDCARWSAATRICCTCASAAR
;
A
#
# COMPACT_ATOMS: atom_id res chain seq x y z
N MET A 1 13.22 -3.63 -13.13
CA MET A 1 12.06 -2.73 -13.27
C MET A 1 11.27 -2.72 -11.97
N THR A 2 11.67 -1.89 -11.01
CA THR A 2 10.82 -1.52 -9.86
C THR A 2 9.79 -0.54 -10.40
N GLN A 3 8.58 -1.01 -10.64
CA GLN A 3 7.46 -0.15 -11.01
C GLN A 3 7.07 0.65 -9.77
N PHE A 4 7.58 1.88 -9.66
CA PHE A 4 7.07 2.83 -8.68
C PHE A 4 5.63 3.18 -9.09
N ASN A 5 4.65 2.66 -8.35
CA ASN A 5 3.23 2.84 -8.65
C ASN A 5 2.62 3.80 -7.61
N PRO A 6 2.69 5.13 -7.84
CA PRO A 6 2.13 6.11 -6.92
C PRO A 6 0.61 6.11 -7.01
N MET A 7 -0.04 5.99 -5.86
CA MET A 7 -1.47 6.25 -5.70
C MET A 7 -1.63 7.60 -5.00
N PHE A 8 -2.49 8.46 -5.52
CA PHE A 8 -2.81 9.73 -4.89
C PHE A 8 -4.12 9.60 -4.11
N ALA A 9 -4.11 9.99 -2.83
CA ALA A 9 -5.34 10.15 -2.04
C ALA A 9 -5.51 11.61 -1.64
N LEU A 10 -6.71 12.12 -1.88
CA LEU A 10 -7.14 13.43 -1.40
C LEU A 10 -7.72 13.28 0.00
N ALA A 11 -7.32 14.15 0.92
CA ALA A 11 -7.97 14.24 2.22
C ALA A 11 -9.45 14.61 2.02
N PRO A 12 -10.39 14.03 2.79
CA PRO A 12 -11.78 14.46 2.75
C PRO A 12 -11.86 15.95 3.15
N SER A 13 -12.67 16.74 2.45
CA SER A 13 -12.96 18.10 2.90
C SER A 13 -13.54 18.03 4.31
N SER A 14 -13.13 18.95 5.18
CA SER A 14 -13.59 19.05 6.58
C SER A 14 -15.12 19.23 6.76
N THR A 15 -15.88 19.22 5.67
CA THR A 15 -17.34 19.40 5.58
C THR A 15 -18.11 18.10 5.40
N ALA A 16 -17.46 16.93 5.34
CA ALA A 16 -18.16 15.66 5.23
C ALA A 16 -18.92 15.35 6.54
N PRO A 17 -20.25 15.13 6.50
CA PRO A 17 -21.02 14.81 7.71
C PRO A 17 -20.53 13.49 8.33
N PRO A 18 -20.59 13.33 9.66
CA PRO A 18 -20.17 12.12 10.33
C PRO A 18 -20.95 10.92 9.77
N ARG A 19 -20.23 9.99 9.13
CA ARG A 19 -20.83 8.74 8.64
C ARG A 19 -21.46 8.02 9.83
N ARG A 20 -22.77 7.74 9.74
CA ARG A 20 -23.52 6.96 10.75
C ARG A 20 -22.70 5.74 11.18
N SER A 21 -22.43 5.65 12.48
CA SER A 21 -21.68 4.58 13.12
C SER A 21 -22.49 3.27 13.20
N ALA A 22 -23.03 2.82 12.08
CA ALA A 22 -23.39 1.41 11.97
C ALA A 22 -22.08 0.64 12.15
N ARG A 23 -21.93 -0.08 13.28
CA ARG A 23 -20.83 -1.02 13.45
C ARG A 23 -21.02 -2.12 12.42
N TRP A 24 -20.38 -1.95 11.26
CA TRP A 24 -20.24 -3.01 10.28
C TRP A 24 -19.34 -4.08 10.90
N HIS A 25 -19.96 -5.17 11.36
CA HIS A 25 -19.21 -6.29 11.89
C HIS A 25 -18.61 -7.03 10.71
N ARG A 26 -17.29 -7.25 10.75
CA ARG A 26 -16.62 -8.07 9.75
C ARG A 26 -17.17 -9.49 9.83
N PRO A 27 -17.66 -10.09 8.74
CA PRO A 27 -18.13 -11.46 8.78
C PRO A 27 -17.00 -12.40 9.21
N ALA A 28 -17.35 -13.34 10.09
CA ALA A 28 -16.44 -14.40 10.51
C ALA A 28 -15.90 -15.16 9.28
N PRO A 29 -14.71 -15.78 9.35
CA PRO A 29 -14.13 -16.48 8.20
C PRO A 29 -15.07 -17.51 7.55
N HIS A 30 -15.85 -18.25 8.35
CA HIS A 30 -16.81 -19.24 7.84
C HIS A 30 -17.94 -18.60 7.02
N ASN A 31 -18.42 -17.40 7.40
CA ASN A 31 -19.46 -16.69 6.66
C ASN A 31 -19.02 -16.33 5.24
N LYS A 32 -17.72 -16.07 5.02
CA LYS A 32 -17.20 -15.72 3.68
C LYS A 32 -17.19 -16.93 2.74
N SER A 33 -16.76 -18.08 3.24
CA SER A 33 -16.80 -19.33 2.47
C SER A 33 -18.24 -19.75 2.18
N GLN A 34 -19.15 -19.62 3.15
CA GLN A 34 -20.58 -19.90 2.93
C GLN A 34 -21.19 -18.98 1.87
N LEU A 35 -20.90 -17.68 1.90
CA LEU A 35 -21.34 -16.76 0.87
C LEU A 35 -20.81 -17.15 -0.50
N TYR A 36 -19.54 -17.50 -0.61
CA TYR A 36 -18.95 -17.94 -1.87
C TYR A 36 -19.64 -19.18 -2.43
N GLU A 37 -19.85 -20.21 -1.61
CA GLU A 37 -20.56 -21.42 -2.04
C GLU A 37 -22.02 -21.14 -2.42
N ALA A 38 -22.72 -20.27 -1.68
CA ALA A 38 -24.09 -19.89 -2.01
C ALA A 38 -24.18 -19.16 -3.36
N LEU A 39 -23.28 -18.20 -3.61
CA LEU A 39 -23.21 -17.47 -4.88
C LEU A 39 -22.82 -18.41 -6.03
N LYS A 40 -21.90 -19.35 -5.78
CA LYS A 40 -21.52 -20.38 -6.75
C LYS A 40 -22.69 -21.29 -7.11
N ALA A 41 -23.41 -21.79 -6.11
CA ALA A 41 -24.60 -22.62 -6.36
C ALA A 41 -25.68 -21.85 -7.14
N ALA A 42 -25.88 -20.58 -6.83
CA ALA A 42 -26.90 -19.76 -7.49
C ALA A 42 -26.53 -19.35 -8.92
N PHE A 43 -25.26 -19.12 -9.21
CA PHE A 43 -24.84 -18.45 -10.45
C PHE A 43 -24.06 -19.31 -11.43
N THR A 44 -23.63 -20.51 -11.06
CA THR A 44 -23.02 -21.45 -12.03
C THR A 44 -24.04 -21.82 -13.10
N GLY A 45 -23.66 -21.70 -14.37
CA GLY A 45 -24.53 -21.93 -15.53
C GLY A 45 -25.43 -20.74 -15.89
N THR A 46 -25.29 -19.59 -15.21
CA THR A 46 -26.05 -18.37 -15.49
C THR A 46 -25.16 -17.30 -16.13
N GLU A 47 -25.75 -16.23 -16.66
CA GLU A 47 -25.00 -15.06 -17.15
C GLU A 47 -24.15 -14.36 -16.07
N LEU A 48 -24.38 -14.64 -14.77
CA LEU A 48 -23.59 -14.07 -13.67
C LEU A 48 -22.32 -14.89 -13.35
N GLU A 49 -22.14 -16.08 -13.93
CA GLU A 49 -21.01 -16.96 -13.65
C GLU A 49 -19.67 -16.28 -13.93
N GLU A 50 -19.57 -15.52 -15.02
CA GLU A 50 -18.33 -14.82 -15.36
C GLU A 50 -17.95 -13.79 -14.29
N GLY A 51 -18.92 -13.01 -13.82
CA GLY A 51 -18.72 -12.03 -12.76
C GLY A 51 -18.22 -12.68 -11.48
N LEU A 52 -18.84 -13.80 -11.10
CA LEU A 52 -18.44 -14.60 -9.95
C LEU A 52 -17.00 -15.13 -10.08
N ARG A 53 -16.65 -15.73 -11.22
CA ARG A 53 -15.34 -16.37 -11.41
C ARG A 53 -14.22 -15.36 -11.62
N ARG A 54 -14.48 -14.24 -12.30
CA ARG A 54 -13.43 -13.28 -12.70
C ARG A 54 -13.33 -12.08 -11.75
N ASN A 55 -14.44 -11.45 -11.38
CA ASN A 55 -14.39 -10.08 -10.88
C ASN A 55 -14.67 -9.95 -9.39
N TRP A 56 -15.70 -10.61 -8.86
CA TRP A 56 -16.20 -10.30 -7.51
C TRP A 56 -15.25 -10.68 -6.37
N PHE A 57 -14.37 -11.65 -6.61
CA PHE A 57 -13.41 -12.15 -5.63
C PHE A 57 -11.95 -11.86 -6.04
N ASP A 58 -11.73 -10.91 -6.96
CA ASP A 58 -10.41 -10.65 -7.52
C ASP A 58 -9.38 -10.21 -6.46
N GLU A 59 -9.82 -9.49 -5.43
CA GLU A 59 -8.98 -9.10 -4.28
C GLU A 59 -8.32 -10.30 -3.57
N PHE A 60 -8.89 -11.50 -3.69
CA PHE A 60 -8.39 -12.70 -3.01
C PHE A 60 -7.52 -13.58 -3.89
N LYS A 61 -7.29 -13.18 -5.15
CA LYS A 61 -6.47 -13.92 -6.11
C LYS A 61 -5.00 -13.47 -6.08
N PRO A 62 -4.05 -14.33 -6.49
CA PRO A 62 -2.61 -14.08 -6.39
C PRO A 62 -2.11 -12.81 -7.11
N THR A 63 -2.84 -12.34 -8.12
CA THR A 63 -2.51 -11.12 -8.87
C THR A 63 -2.76 -9.83 -8.09
N TYR A 64 -3.55 -9.89 -7.01
CA TYR A 64 -3.90 -8.70 -6.23
C TYR A 64 -2.83 -8.37 -5.16
N CYS A 65 -2.75 -7.09 -4.77
CA CYS A 65 -1.71 -6.60 -3.86
C CYS A 65 -1.68 -7.29 -2.50
N THR A 66 -2.83 -7.80 -2.05
CA THR A 66 -3.00 -8.55 -0.79
C THR A 66 -2.23 -9.85 -0.74
N ASN A 67 -1.84 -10.39 -1.90
CA ASN A 67 -1.06 -11.61 -2.06
C ASN A 67 0.35 -11.32 -2.59
N ALA A 68 0.83 -10.08 -2.55
CA ALA A 68 2.22 -9.77 -2.88
C ALA A 68 3.16 -10.29 -1.78
N PHE A 69 4.35 -10.78 -2.16
CA PHE A 69 5.34 -11.27 -1.20
C PHE A 69 5.80 -10.13 -0.27
N ASN A 70 6.08 -8.97 -0.86
CA ASN A 70 6.31 -7.72 -0.16
C ASN A 70 5.60 -6.59 -0.91
N CYS A 71 4.47 -6.13 -0.39
CA CYS A 71 3.73 -5.01 -1.00
C CYS A 71 4.47 -3.66 -0.89
N GLY A 72 5.45 -3.54 0.02
CA GLY A 72 6.22 -2.32 0.23
C GLY A 72 7.28 -2.03 -0.81
N GLU A 73 7.51 -2.95 -1.74
CA GLU A 73 8.41 -2.76 -2.88
C GLU A 73 7.68 -2.18 -4.11
N ARG A 74 6.34 -2.14 -4.08
CA ARG A 74 5.50 -1.91 -5.27
C ARG A 74 4.44 -0.83 -5.11
N PHE A 75 3.88 -0.67 -3.91
CA PHE A 75 2.73 0.22 -3.69
C PHE A 75 3.12 1.37 -2.77
N TYR A 76 2.83 2.59 -3.21
CA TYR A 76 3.18 3.82 -2.51
C TYR A 76 1.98 4.76 -2.60
N LEU A 77 1.32 5.01 -1.48
CA LEU A 77 0.27 6.00 -1.36
C LEU A 77 0.89 7.34 -0.97
N LEU A 78 0.91 8.30 -1.89
CA LEU A 78 1.37 9.66 -1.65
C LEU A 78 0.19 10.55 -1.23
N GLN A 79 0.37 11.23 -0.09
CA GLN A 79 -0.56 12.23 0.41
C GLN A 79 -0.13 13.65 0.03
N SER A 80 -1.06 14.59 0.12
CA SER A 80 -0.83 16.00 -0.24
C SER A 80 0.20 16.72 0.64
N ASP A 81 0.43 16.24 1.86
CA ASP A 81 1.46 16.73 2.79
C ASP A 81 2.84 16.11 2.52
N GLY A 82 2.96 15.30 1.47
CA GLY A 82 4.18 14.59 1.08
C GLY A 82 4.37 13.25 1.79
N SER A 83 3.54 12.92 2.79
CA SER A 83 3.63 11.64 3.48
C SER A 83 3.37 10.47 2.52
N VAL A 84 4.24 9.46 2.57
CA VAL A 84 4.11 8.22 1.80
C VAL A 84 3.71 7.08 2.73
N TYR A 85 2.67 6.34 2.35
CA TYR A 85 2.18 5.16 3.07
C TYR A 85 2.15 3.93 2.17
N SER A 86 2.01 2.75 2.76
CA SER A 86 1.91 1.48 2.01
C SER A 86 0.79 1.42 0.98
N CYS A 87 -0.42 1.82 1.39
CA CYS A 87 -1.62 1.78 0.57
C CYS A 87 -2.77 2.49 1.29
N VAL A 88 -3.93 2.56 0.63
CA VAL A 88 -5.17 3.10 1.23
C VAL A 88 -5.59 2.41 2.52
N ARG A 89 -5.31 1.10 2.70
CA ARG A 89 -5.64 0.38 3.95
C ARG A 89 -4.69 0.74 5.09
N GLY A 90 -3.42 1.04 4.78
CA GLY A 90 -2.39 1.40 5.74
C GLY A 90 -2.28 2.90 6.01
N GLN A 91 -3.06 3.72 5.29
CA GLN A 91 -3.08 5.17 5.45
C GLN A 91 -3.39 5.58 6.89
N GLY A 92 -2.61 6.52 7.43
CA GLY A 92 -2.78 7.02 8.80
C GLY A 92 -2.30 6.06 9.89
N ILE A 93 -1.72 4.91 9.54
CA ILE A 93 -1.10 3.98 10.49
C ILE A 93 0.42 4.14 10.39
N GLU A 94 1.07 4.62 11.46
CA GLU A 94 2.51 4.93 11.46
C GLU A 94 3.40 3.73 11.12
N ALA A 95 2.99 2.52 11.54
CA ALA A 95 3.66 1.28 11.18
C ALA A 95 3.73 1.04 9.65
N PHE A 96 2.90 1.74 8.86
CA PHE A 96 2.82 1.68 7.40
C PHE A 96 3.19 3.01 6.71
N ARG A 97 3.71 4.00 7.43
CA ARG A 97 4.26 5.25 6.85
C ARG A 97 5.69 5.00 6.38
N TYR A 98 5.98 5.18 5.10
CA TYR A 98 7.29 4.94 4.50
C TYR A 98 8.23 6.16 4.55
N GLY A 99 7.68 7.36 4.71
CA GLY A 99 8.47 8.60 4.83
C GLY A 99 7.68 9.80 4.35
N ASN A 100 8.37 10.88 3.99
CA ASN A 100 7.81 12.06 3.35
C ASN A 100 8.69 12.51 2.18
N VAL A 101 8.11 12.67 0.99
CA VAL A 101 8.87 13.06 -0.23
C VAL A 101 9.47 14.47 -0.17
N PHE A 102 9.03 15.31 0.78
CA PHE A 102 9.60 16.64 1.01
C PHE A 102 10.75 16.63 2.02
N GLU A 103 10.90 15.56 2.80
CA GLU A 103 11.85 15.48 3.93
C GLU A 103 12.92 14.40 3.70
N ASP A 104 12.52 13.27 3.11
CA ASP A 104 13.33 12.06 3.00
C ASP A 104 13.78 11.82 1.54
N PRO A 105 15.01 11.31 1.32
CA PRO A 105 15.44 10.84 0.01
C PRO A 105 14.54 9.73 -0.52
N MET A 106 14.24 9.75 -1.81
CA MET A 106 13.37 8.74 -2.44
C MET A 106 13.84 7.30 -2.19
N LEU A 107 15.15 7.03 -2.29
CA LEU A 107 15.69 5.69 -2.05
C LEU A 107 15.43 5.22 -0.61
N ASP A 108 15.54 6.13 0.37
CA ASP A 108 15.26 5.81 1.77
C ASP A 108 13.78 5.48 1.97
N ILE A 109 12.87 6.18 1.30
CA ILE A 109 11.42 5.89 1.33
C ILE A 109 11.13 4.49 0.75
N LEU A 110 11.76 4.12 -0.37
CA LEU A 110 11.58 2.81 -0.99
C LEU A 110 12.11 1.67 -0.10
N ASP A 111 13.33 1.82 0.41
CA ASP A 111 13.96 0.84 1.29
C ASP A 111 13.20 0.71 2.62
N ASN A 112 12.72 1.84 3.16
CA ASN A 112 11.89 1.86 4.35
C ASN A 112 10.55 1.16 4.12
N GLY A 113 9.95 1.30 2.94
CA GLY A 113 8.73 0.59 2.55
C GLY A 113 8.90 -0.92 2.58
N ALA A 114 9.91 -1.43 1.86
CA ALA A 114 10.24 -2.85 1.84
C ALA A 114 10.53 -3.40 3.25
N ARG A 115 11.31 -2.65 4.05
CA ARG A 115 11.68 -3.00 5.42
C ARG A 115 10.47 -3.03 6.35
N LYS A 116 9.63 -1.99 6.37
CA LYS A 116 8.46 -1.91 7.27
C LYS A 116 7.48 -3.05 6.99
N ILE A 117 7.18 -3.34 5.73
CA ILE A 117 6.27 -4.45 5.39
C ILE A 117 6.83 -5.81 5.82
N ARG A 118 8.12 -6.06 5.57
CA ARG A 118 8.78 -7.27 6.06
C ARG A 118 8.64 -7.40 7.58
N LEU A 119 8.94 -6.34 8.32
CA LEU A 119 8.83 -6.33 9.78
C LEU A 119 7.40 -6.65 10.27
N ILE A 120 6.35 -6.16 9.60
CA ILE A 120 4.97 -6.51 9.96
C ILE A 120 4.68 -7.99 9.73
N HIS A 121 5.07 -8.55 8.58
CA HIS A 121 4.91 -9.99 8.34
C HIS A 121 5.63 -10.82 9.41
N GLN A 122 6.81 -10.36 9.82
CA GLN A 122 7.64 -10.97 10.84
C GLN A 122 6.99 -10.94 12.23
N GLN A 123 6.51 -9.77 12.67
CA GLN A 123 5.95 -9.55 14.00
C GLN A 123 4.69 -10.39 14.29
N HIS A 124 3.88 -10.67 13.27
CA HIS A 124 2.65 -11.47 13.46
C HIS A 124 2.85 -12.97 13.26
N GLY A 125 4.09 -13.39 12.97
CA GLY A 125 4.47 -14.79 12.87
C GLY A 125 3.96 -15.52 11.62
N PHE A 126 4.35 -16.80 11.53
CA PHE A 126 4.04 -17.68 10.41
C PHE A 126 3.20 -18.87 10.88
N ASP A 127 1.88 -18.81 10.65
CA ASP A 127 0.93 -19.82 11.13
C ASP A 127 1.26 -21.24 10.65
N GLY A 128 1.10 -22.24 11.52
CA GLY A 128 1.39 -23.64 11.22
C GLY A 128 0.61 -24.21 10.03
N ALA A 129 -0.64 -23.75 9.83
CA ALA A 129 -1.43 -24.14 8.67
C ALA A 129 -0.94 -23.50 7.36
N CYS A 130 -0.18 -22.40 7.43
CA CYS A 130 0.47 -21.80 6.28
C CYS A 130 1.79 -22.50 5.95
N GLN A 131 2.54 -22.97 6.95
CA GLN A 131 3.81 -23.70 6.77
C GLN A 131 3.67 -24.99 5.98
N SER A 132 2.50 -25.64 6.01
CA SER A 132 2.19 -26.86 5.26
C SER A 132 1.22 -26.64 4.09
N CYS A 133 0.87 -25.40 3.77
CA CYS A 133 -0.08 -25.09 2.72
C CYS A 133 0.54 -25.22 1.33
N SER A 134 -0.09 -26.00 0.45
CA SER A 134 0.31 -26.19 -0.96
C SER A 134 0.05 -25.00 -1.88
N HIS A 135 -0.40 -23.87 -1.33
CA HIS A 135 -0.65 -22.63 -2.07
C HIS A 135 0.05 -21.44 -1.41
N LEU A 136 1.08 -21.69 -0.60
CA LEU A 136 1.80 -20.64 0.13
C LEU A 136 2.48 -19.65 -0.82
N SER A 137 3.05 -20.13 -1.93
CA SER A 137 3.65 -19.27 -2.97
C SER A 137 2.62 -18.45 -3.76
N ALA A 138 1.33 -18.72 -3.60
CA ALA A 138 0.26 -17.97 -4.27
C ALA A 138 -0.35 -16.91 -3.35
N CYS A 139 -0.46 -17.17 -2.05
CA CYS A 139 -1.11 -16.23 -1.11
C CYS A 139 -0.14 -15.45 -0.22
N HIS A 140 1.08 -15.94 -0.02
CA HIS A 140 2.11 -15.32 0.83
C HIS A 140 1.60 -14.87 2.20
N THR A 141 0.66 -15.62 2.78
CA THR A 141 -0.01 -15.37 4.06
C THR A 141 -0.90 -14.11 4.13
N GLY A 142 -1.14 -13.44 3.01
CA GLY A 142 -2.09 -12.32 2.87
C GLY A 142 -1.55 -10.95 3.28
N CYS A 143 -2.45 -9.97 3.32
CA CYS A 143 -2.11 -8.54 3.48
C CYS A 143 -1.50 -8.21 4.86
N PRO A 144 -0.34 -7.51 4.93
CA PRO A 144 0.31 -7.12 6.18
C PRO A 144 -0.53 -6.16 7.03
N VAL A 145 -1.25 -5.21 6.40
CA VAL A 145 -2.15 -4.30 7.12
C VAL A 145 -3.24 -5.07 7.86
N VAL A 146 -3.79 -6.10 7.23
CA VAL A 146 -4.84 -6.91 7.83
C VAL A 146 -4.29 -7.81 8.94
N LYS A 147 -3.07 -8.36 8.77
CA LYS A 147 -2.37 -9.08 9.86
C LYS A 147 -2.16 -8.18 11.07
N TYR A 148 -1.71 -6.95 10.84
CA TYR A 148 -1.54 -5.94 11.87
C TYR A 148 -2.84 -5.62 12.61
N GLN A 149 -3.93 -5.37 11.88
CA GLN A 149 -5.21 -5.08 12.50
C GLN A 149 -5.80 -6.28 13.27
N ASN A 150 -5.55 -7.50 12.79
CA ASN A 150 -6.14 -8.72 13.38
C ASN A 150 -5.23 -9.38 14.42
N GLN A 151 -3.99 -8.92 14.55
CA GLN A 151 -2.97 -9.54 15.40
C GLN A 151 -2.83 -11.05 15.13
N ASN A 152 -2.81 -11.43 13.85
CA ASN A 152 -2.80 -12.83 13.44
C ASN A 152 -1.94 -13.04 12.19
N GLY A 153 -1.05 -14.03 12.25
CA GLY A 153 -0.16 -14.41 11.14
C GLY A 153 -0.85 -15.08 9.95
N ARG A 154 -2.10 -15.52 10.11
CA ARG A 154 -2.92 -16.15 9.08
C ARG A 154 -3.93 -15.17 8.49
N SER A 155 -4.04 -15.16 7.17
CA SER A 155 -5.07 -14.41 6.47
C SER A 155 -6.48 -14.83 6.90
N TYR A 156 -7.30 -13.84 7.27
CA TYR A 156 -8.72 -14.02 7.59
C TYR A 156 -9.58 -14.49 6.41
N THR A 157 -9.03 -14.50 5.18
CA THR A 157 -9.65 -15.01 3.96
C THR A 157 -9.08 -16.35 3.52
N CYS A 158 -8.23 -17.00 4.32
CA CYS A 158 -7.58 -18.26 3.96
C CYS A 158 -8.56 -19.34 3.46
N GLY A 159 -9.69 -19.54 4.16
CA GLY A 159 -10.72 -20.50 3.74
C GLY A 159 -11.35 -20.18 2.39
N LEU A 160 -11.65 -18.90 2.14
CA LEU A 160 -12.19 -18.41 0.87
C LEU A 160 -11.17 -18.59 -0.27
N GLN A 161 -9.91 -18.23 -0.03
CA GLN A 161 -8.83 -18.38 -1.02
C GLN A 161 -8.63 -19.84 -1.39
N LYS A 162 -8.63 -20.76 -0.42
CA LYS A 162 -8.57 -22.20 -0.68
C LYS A 162 -9.73 -22.69 -1.55
N ALA A 163 -10.96 -22.22 -1.31
CA ALA A 163 -12.12 -22.56 -2.14
C ALA A 163 -11.94 -22.06 -3.59
N ILE A 164 -11.52 -20.80 -3.76
CA ILE A 164 -11.25 -20.22 -5.09
C ILE A 164 -10.14 -21.00 -5.83
N TYR A 165 -9.09 -21.42 -5.12
CA TYR A 165 -7.98 -22.18 -5.71
C TYR A 165 -8.42 -23.60 -6.11
N ALA A 166 -9.20 -24.28 -5.27
CA ALA A 166 -9.76 -25.59 -5.56
C ALA A 166 -10.68 -25.58 -6.78
N ASP A 167 -11.43 -24.49 -6.99
CA ASP A 167 -12.31 -24.32 -8.14
C ASP A 167 -11.57 -23.96 -9.45
N ASN A 168 -10.31 -23.53 -9.36
CA ASN A 168 -9.51 -23.11 -10.52
C ASN A 168 -8.10 -23.74 -10.51
N PRO A 169 -7.99 -25.09 -10.48
CA PRO A 169 -6.71 -25.78 -10.26
C PRO A 169 -5.71 -25.58 -11.41
N LYS A 170 -6.17 -25.23 -12.61
CA LYS A 170 -5.30 -24.88 -13.75
C LYS A 170 -4.61 -23.53 -13.53
N SER A 171 -5.31 -22.56 -12.94
CA SER A 171 -4.79 -21.23 -12.65
C SER A 171 -3.99 -21.20 -11.35
N TYR A 172 -4.40 -22.02 -10.37
CA TYR A 172 -3.81 -22.08 -9.04
C TYR A 172 -3.46 -23.52 -8.67
N PRO A 173 -2.50 -24.15 -9.38
CA PRO A 173 -2.12 -25.52 -9.10
C PRO A 173 -1.57 -25.65 -7.69
N ALA A 174 -1.92 -26.75 -7.02
CA ALA A 174 -1.31 -27.10 -5.74
C ALA A 174 0.17 -27.46 -5.96
N GLU A 175 1.03 -26.94 -5.09
CA GLU A 175 2.45 -27.23 -5.12
C GLU A 175 2.73 -28.69 -4.75
N ARG A 176 3.75 -29.27 -5.40
CA ARG A 176 4.29 -30.56 -4.98
C ARG A 176 4.90 -30.42 -3.57
N PRO A 177 4.86 -31.46 -2.72
CA PRO A 177 5.34 -31.37 -1.34
C PRO A 177 6.79 -30.90 -1.17
N THR A 178 7.69 -31.22 -2.11
CA THR A 178 9.08 -30.75 -2.06
C THR A 178 9.17 -29.24 -2.31
N VAL A 179 8.53 -28.75 -3.38
CA VAL A 179 8.46 -27.32 -3.72
C VAL A 179 7.81 -26.52 -2.60
N GLN A 180 6.73 -27.05 -2.03
CA GLN A 180 6.01 -26.45 -0.91
C GLN A 180 6.92 -26.27 0.31
N ARG A 181 7.66 -27.32 0.71
CA ARG A 181 8.60 -27.25 1.84
C ARG A 181 9.73 -26.28 1.59
N ASP A 182 10.35 -26.34 0.41
CA ASP A 182 11.44 -25.44 0.03
C ASP A 182 10.99 -23.98 0.02
N TYR A 183 9.76 -23.71 -0.42
CA TYR A 183 9.17 -22.39 -0.37
C TYR A 183 8.90 -21.95 1.07
N ALA A 184 8.31 -22.81 1.91
CA ALA A 184 8.01 -22.50 3.31
C ALA A 184 9.28 -22.19 4.12
N VAL A 185 10.38 -22.93 3.89
CA VAL A 185 11.68 -22.65 4.53
C VAL A 185 12.21 -21.27 4.12
N ARG A 186 12.20 -20.94 2.82
CA ARG A 186 12.62 -19.61 2.35
C ARG A 186 11.75 -18.50 2.93
N TYR A 187 10.43 -18.68 2.90
CA TYR A 187 9.47 -17.73 3.48
C TYR A 187 9.73 -17.50 4.98
N ALA A 188 10.08 -18.56 5.72
CA ALA A 188 10.43 -18.48 7.14
C ALA A 188 11.80 -17.86 7.40
N GLN A 189 12.79 -18.05 6.52
CA GLN A 189 14.11 -17.40 6.64
C GLN A 189 14.04 -15.90 6.37
N ASP A 190 13.07 -15.46 5.57
CA ASP A 190 12.72 -14.06 5.45
C ASP A 190 11.92 -13.54 6.67
N ALA A 191 11.51 -14.42 7.58
CA ALA A 191 10.89 -14.12 8.87
C ALA A 191 11.95 -13.86 9.99
N PRO A 192 11.62 -13.36 11.21
CA PRO A 192 12.63 -13.01 12.21
C PRO A 192 13.23 -14.27 12.87
N PRO A 193 14.43 -14.17 13.47
CA PRO A 193 15.25 -15.31 13.91
C PRO A 193 14.71 -16.12 15.10
N ASP A 194 13.73 -15.63 15.86
CA ASP A 194 13.21 -16.30 17.07
C ASP A 194 12.22 -17.45 16.77
N TRP A 195 12.26 -17.99 15.54
CA TRP A 195 11.39 -19.07 15.09
C TRP A 195 12.00 -20.46 15.42
N PRO A 196 11.24 -21.41 16.01
CA PRO A 196 11.78 -22.70 16.46
C PRO A 196 12.30 -23.63 15.36
N PHE A 197 12.13 -23.25 14.08
CA PHE A 197 12.64 -24.00 12.92
C PHE A 197 13.58 -23.18 12.02
N ALA A 198 14.14 -22.06 12.50
CA ALA A 198 15.15 -21.30 11.77
C ALA A 198 16.51 -22.04 11.77
N THR A 199 16.56 -23.25 11.21
CA THR A 199 17.83 -23.84 10.80
C THR A 199 18.35 -23.00 9.64
N LYS A 200 19.43 -22.26 9.91
CA LYS A 200 20.25 -21.62 8.88
C LYS A 200 20.82 -22.70 7.96
N ALA A 201 20.05 -23.10 6.95
CA ALA A 201 20.64 -23.74 5.79
C ALA A 201 21.58 -22.70 5.13
N PRO A 202 22.80 -23.08 4.71
CA PRO A 202 23.66 -22.16 3.99
C PRO A 202 22.94 -21.68 2.73
N LEU A 203 22.73 -20.36 2.62
CA LEU A 203 22.29 -19.79 1.36
C LEU A 203 23.37 -20.06 0.32
N ALA A 204 23.04 -20.79 -0.74
CA ALA A 204 23.69 -20.54 -2.02
C ALA A 204 23.48 -19.05 -2.34
N PRO A 205 24.52 -18.30 -2.74
CA PRO A 205 24.39 -16.87 -2.97
C PRO A 205 23.27 -16.64 -3.98
N ALA A 206 22.17 -16.05 -3.51
CA ALA A 206 21.19 -15.45 -4.39
C ALA A 206 21.96 -14.40 -5.19
N LYS A 207 22.09 -14.61 -6.50
CA LYS A 207 22.49 -13.54 -7.40
C LYS A 207 21.47 -12.44 -7.21
N SER A 208 21.85 -11.40 -6.47
CA SER A 208 21.09 -10.16 -6.34
C SER A 208 21.07 -9.48 -7.71
N ALA A 209 20.20 -9.97 -8.59
CA ALA A 209 19.87 -9.27 -9.82
C ALA A 209 18.86 -8.17 -9.50
N SER A 210 19.29 -7.22 -8.69
CA SER A 210 18.79 -5.86 -8.71
C SER A 210 20.00 -4.95 -8.80
N ALA A 211 20.60 -4.90 -9.99
CA ALA A 211 21.12 -3.64 -10.46
C ALA A 211 19.91 -2.69 -10.50
N ALA A 212 19.66 -2.01 -9.37
CA ALA A 212 18.90 -0.77 -9.40
C ALA A 212 19.56 0.06 -10.50
N GLN A 213 18.76 0.52 -11.47
CA GLN A 213 19.27 1.38 -12.53
C GLN A 213 19.95 2.55 -11.81
N SER A 214 21.27 2.65 -12.00
CA SER A 214 22.20 3.56 -11.32
C SER A 214 21.75 5.01 -11.34
N ASP A 215 20.86 5.31 -12.26
CA ASP A 215 20.50 6.65 -12.67
C ASP A 215 19.53 7.29 -11.67
N LEU A 216 18.67 6.53 -10.96
CA LEU A 216 17.69 7.10 -10.01
C LEU A 216 18.31 7.78 -8.78
N GLY A 217 19.59 7.51 -8.49
CA GLY A 217 20.35 8.19 -7.44
C GLY A 217 21.05 9.47 -7.91
N GLU A 218 21.04 9.77 -9.20
CA GLU A 218 21.72 10.93 -9.77
C GLU A 218 20.92 12.23 -9.55
N GLU A 219 21.62 13.33 -9.27
CA GLU A 219 21.02 14.65 -9.01
C GLU A 219 20.04 15.07 -10.12
N LYS A 220 20.39 14.78 -11.39
CA LYS A 220 19.58 15.10 -12.57
C LYS A 220 18.18 14.47 -12.57
N ASN A 221 17.99 13.40 -11.79
CA ASN A 221 16.76 12.64 -11.69
C ASN A 221 15.96 12.95 -10.41
N ARG A 222 16.36 13.98 -9.64
CA ARG A 222 15.52 14.55 -8.58
C ARG A 222 14.44 15.43 -9.18
N LEU A 223 13.24 15.45 -8.56
CA LEU A 223 12.10 16.20 -9.07
C LEU A 223 12.43 17.68 -9.31
N GLN A 224 13.17 18.33 -8.40
CA GLN A 224 13.58 19.72 -8.55
C GLN A 224 14.51 19.93 -9.76
N ALA A 225 15.45 19.01 -10.00
CA ALA A 225 16.35 19.07 -11.14
C ALA A 225 15.61 18.77 -12.46
N MET A 226 14.63 17.86 -12.43
CA MET A 226 13.76 17.57 -13.58
C MET A 226 12.86 18.76 -13.93
N ILE A 227 12.25 19.41 -12.92
CA ILE A 227 11.47 20.64 -13.11
C ILE A 227 12.39 21.74 -13.66
N ALA A 228 13.60 21.92 -13.11
CA ALA A 228 14.53 22.92 -13.59
C ALA A 228 15.01 22.66 -15.04
N ALA A 229 15.04 21.40 -15.49
CA ALA A 229 15.54 21.02 -16.82
C ALA A 229 14.45 21.03 -17.92
N ASP A 230 13.17 20.97 -17.57
CA ASP A 230 12.07 20.84 -18.54
C ASP A 230 11.12 22.05 -18.50
N PRO A 231 11.07 22.90 -19.55
CA PRO A 231 10.20 24.07 -19.60
C PRO A 231 8.70 23.77 -19.44
N ALA A 232 8.22 22.59 -19.87
CA ALA A 232 6.83 22.21 -19.69
C ALA A 232 6.53 21.86 -18.22
N LEU A 233 7.50 21.28 -17.51
CA LEU A 233 7.39 21.08 -16.06
C LEU A 233 7.55 22.39 -15.30
N GLN A 234 8.41 23.32 -15.74
CA GLN A 234 8.48 24.66 -15.16
C GLN A 234 7.13 25.36 -15.25
N ASP A 235 6.47 25.28 -16.40
CA ASP A 235 5.13 25.86 -16.62
C ASP A 235 4.08 25.15 -15.74
N LEU A 236 4.08 23.81 -15.70
CA LEU A 236 3.14 23.03 -14.89
C LEU A 236 3.28 23.27 -13.38
N PHE A 237 4.50 23.49 -12.91
CA PHE A 237 4.83 23.74 -11.50
C PHE A 237 5.04 25.24 -11.21
N SER A 238 4.67 26.12 -12.15
CA SER A 238 4.77 27.58 -12.00
C SER A 238 3.66 28.14 -11.10
N ASP A 239 3.93 29.30 -10.50
CA ASP A 239 2.97 30.11 -9.75
C ASP A 239 1.78 30.60 -10.60
N SER A 240 1.83 30.43 -11.92
CA SER A 240 0.83 30.91 -12.88
C SER A 240 -0.33 29.95 -13.18
N LEU A 241 -0.32 28.71 -12.66
CA LEU A 241 -1.44 27.79 -12.89
C LEU A 241 -2.62 28.10 -11.95
N SER A 242 -3.48 29.00 -12.39
CA SER A 242 -4.85 29.11 -11.88
C SER A 242 -5.70 28.01 -12.54
N SER A 243 -6.17 27.04 -11.76
CA SER A 243 -7.22 26.14 -12.24
C SER A 243 -8.56 26.88 -12.24
N GLU A 244 -9.17 27.05 -13.40
CA GLU A 244 -10.60 27.36 -13.51
C GLU A 244 -11.42 26.11 -13.15
N LEU A 245 -11.41 25.73 -11.87
CA LEU A 245 -12.49 24.95 -11.31
C LEU A 245 -13.36 25.91 -10.51
N THR A 246 -14.57 26.15 -11.01
CA THR A 246 -15.68 26.87 -10.35
C THR A 246 -15.63 28.41 -10.27
N GLY A 247 -15.11 29.10 -11.30
CA GLY A 247 -15.42 30.52 -11.53
C GLY A 247 -14.93 31.51 -10.47
N GLU A 248 -14.07 31.07 -9.57
CA GLU A 248 -13.46 31.90 -8.53
C GLU A 248 -11.95 31.60 -8.53
N GLN A 249 -11.14 32.62 -8.85
CA GLN A 249 -9.69 32.50 -8.85
C GLN A 249 -9.17 32.43 -7.41
N LEU A 250 -8.70 31.25 -7.00
CA LEU A 250 -7.97 31.10 -5.74
C LEU A 250 -6.48 30.90 -6.03
N PRO A 251 -5.59 31.82 -5.59
CA PRO A 251 -4.16 31.60 -5.68
C PRO A 251 -3.77 30.46 -4.74
N TRP A 252 -2.94 29.55 -5.23
CA TRP A 252 -2.38 28.49 -4.41
C TRP A 252 -1.34 29.10 -3.47
N ALA A 253 -1.67 29.19 -2.18
CA ALA A 253 -0.74 29.72 -1.19
C ALA A 253 0.32 28.66 -0.84
N ARG A 254 1.53 28.76 -1.38
CA ARG A 254 2.75 28.41 -0.64
C ARG A 254 3.43 29.71 -0.26
N ASN A 255 3.48 29.99 1.05
CA ASN A 255 4.60 30.64 1.74
C ASN A 255 4.13 31.06 3.14
N CYS A 256 4.33 30.18 4.10
CA CYS A 256 4.41 30.54 5.52
C CYS A 256 5.64 29.86 6.10
N SER A 257 6.83 30.33 5.73
CA SER A 257 8.07 29.89 6.37
C SER A 257 9.21 30.90 6.43
N THR A 258 9.05 32.16 5.99
CA THR A 258 10.20 33.09 5.92
C THR A 258 9.91 34.55 6.34
N ALA A 259 9.17 34.79 7.41
CA ALA A 259 9.14 36.12 8.05
C ALA A 259 9.18 36.02 9.60
N PRO A 260 10.09 36.72 10.31
CA PRO A 260 10.23 36.59 11.77
C PRO A 260 9.09 37.20 12.60
N ASP A 261 8.17 37.97 12.01
CA ASP A 261 7.22 38.81 12.77
C ASP A 261 5.74 38.37 12.72
N CYS A 262 5.41 37.20 12.17
CA CYS A 262 4.02 36.72 12.13
C CYS A 262 3.60 35.96 13.40
N ALA A 263 3.71 36.61 14.57
CA ALA A 263 3.21 36.06 15.83
C ALA A 263 1.84 36.68 16.20
N ARG A 264 0.75 36.15 15.63
CA ARG A 264 -0.58 35.99 16.28
C ARG A 264 -1.59 35.40 15.29
N TRP A 265 -1.86 34.12 15.43
CA TRP A 265 -2.94 33.43 14.74
C TRP A 265 -4.23 33.59 15.55
N SER A 266 -5.22 34.33 15.03
CA SER A 266 -6.58 34.34 15.61
C SER A 266 -7.40 33.24 14.96
N ALA A 267 -7.77 32.22 15.75
CA ALA A 267 -8.55 31.08 15.30
C ALA A 267 -10.00 31.43 14.86
N ALA A 268 -10.43 32.68 14.99
CA ALA A 268 -11.81 33.07 14.71
C ALA A 268 -12.08 33.48 13.25
N THR A 269 -11.07 33.90 12.47
CA THR A 269 -11.36 34.59 11.19
C THR A 269 -10.71 34.02 9.94
N ARG A 270 -9.77 33.07 10.01
CA ARG A 270 -9.07 32.50 8.82
C ARG A 270 -8.76 33.54 7.72
N ILE A 271 -8.31 34.72 8.12
CA ILE A 271 -7.82 35.78 7.22
C ILE A 271 -6.44 36.16 7.74
N CYS A 272 -5.44 36.14 6.85
CA CYS A 272 -4.17 36.82 7.10
C CYS A 272 -4.47 38.31 7.11
N CYS A 273 -4.31 38.99 8.25
CA CYS A 273 -4.46 40.44 8.32
C CYS A 273 -3.48 41.10 7.35
N THR A 274 -3.98 41.57 6.22
CA THR A 274 -3.27 42.52 5.38
C THR A 274 -3.17 43.83 6.16
N CYS A 275 -1.94 44.29 6.44
CA CYS A 275 -1.69 45.67 6.83
C CYS A 275 -2.13 46.58 5.68
N ALA A 276 -3.37 47.05 5.74
CA ALA A 276 -3.81 48.18 4.94
C ALA A 276 -3.26 49.47 5.57
N SER A 277 -2.29 50.11 4.91
CA SER A 277 -2.38 51.49 4.42
C SER A 277 -1.00 52.16 4.36
N ALA A 278 -0.56 52.47 3.15
CA ALA A 278 0.30 53.61 2.89
C ALA A 278 -0.57 54.89 2.91
N ALA A 279 -0.14 55.93 3.65
CA ALA A 279 -0.50 57.34 3.41
C ALA A 279 0.31 58.29 4.33
N ARG A 280 1.52 58.66 3.90
CA ARG A 280 2.03 60.04 3.73
C ARG A 280 3.41 60.00 3.10
#